data_AF-A0A449AZU4-F1
#
_entry.id   AF-A0A449AZU4-F1
#
_cell.length_a   1.000
_cell.length_b   1.000
_cell.length_c   1.000
_cell.angle_alpha   90.00
_cell.angle_beta   90.00
_cell.angle_gamma   90.00
#
_symmetry.space_group_name_H-M   'P 1'
#
loop_
_entity.id
_entity.type
_entity.pdbx_description
1 polymer ?
#
loop_
_entity_poly.entity_id
_entity_poly.type
_entity_poly.pdbx_seq_one_letter_code
_entity_poly.pdbx_strand_id
1 'polypeptide(L)'
;MKYIQKEHKTLKGVFKWTINGKVYIAKTNAKSGFSSRFTSHFTAIKQYLQEVAKKRNDFNAVFLHPSWSNKYLYTKIVSELLKINPDAKYMVDNFKDYIDIQILESSEELYDEKELQDLELKHIFAHKCYIYGFNQNETSSLLFDRNIHRNTEYTPTEKERLQAGIKQFYESLQTYLNDIDKALETNIRLNPSHEFLLKYNGLNLITAFDELYFFDLVFYENWADFEQIKNDHWEIVQLNDRLKERIQDYNRHFKIDKF
;
A
#
# COMPACT_ATOMS: atom_id res chain seq x y z
N MET A 1 19.54 0.30 15.81
CA MET A 1 19.78 -0.97 16.53
C MET A 1 19.09 -2.05 15.71
N LYS A 2 19.84 -2.99 15.09
CA LYS A 2 19.23 -4.07 14.27
C LYS A 2 18.34 -4.92 15.18
N TYR A 3 17.06 -5.04 14.84
CA TYR A 3 16.05 -5.77 15.63
C TYR A 3 16.50 -7.18 16.02
N ILE A 4 16.43 -7.47 17.32
CA ILE A 4 16.67 -8.82 17.86
C ILE A 4 15.30 -9.48 17.99
N GLN A 5 14.96 -10.34 17.01
CA GLN A 5 13.70 -11.07 16.94
C GLN A 5 13.32 -11.83 18.22
N LYS A 6 14.24 -12.06 19.17
CA LYS A 6 14.00 -12.81 20.41
C LYS A 6 13.25 -12.02 21.49
N GLU A 7 13.45 -10.72 21.62
CA GLU A 7 12.94 -9.94 22.78
C GLU A 7 11.47 -9.55 22.64
N HIS A 8 10.97 -9.48 21.40
CA HIS A 8 9.60 -9.05 21.11
C HIS A 8 8.75 -10.15 20.46
N LYS A 9 9.16 -11.43 20.59
CA LYS A 9 8.53 -12.55 19.83
C LYS A 9 7.02 -12.62 20.01
N THR A 10 6.57 -12.54 21.26
CA THR A 10 5.19 -12.72 21.70
C THR A 10 4.44 -11.41 21.88
N LEU A 11 5.11 -10.28 21.68
CA LEU A 11 4.49 -8.97 21.79
C LEU A 11 3.60 -8.69 20.58
N LYS A 12 2.56 -7.91 20.84
CA LYS A 12 1.57 -7.40 19.89
C LYS A 12 1.82 -5.91 19.74
N GLY A 13 1.31 -5.31 18.69
CA GLY A 13 1.48 -3.89 18.44
C GLY A 13 1.82 -3.58 16.99
N VAL A 14 2.50 -2.45 16.78
CA VAL A 14 2.82 -1.91 15.46
C VAL A 14 4.32 -1.98 15.21
N PHE A 15 4.70 -2.39 14.01
CA PHE A 15 6.08 -2.44 13.57
C PHE A 15 6.29 -1.71 12.24
N LYS A 16 7.54 -1.36 12.00
CA LYS A 16 8.02 -0.69 10.80
C LYS A 16 9.13 -1.51 10.17
N TRP A 17 9.05 -1.73 8.87
CA TRP A 17 10.16 -2.23 8.06
C TRP A 17 10.69 -1.11 7.16
N THR A 18 12.01 -0.99 7.07
CA THR A 18 12.68 -0.10 6.13
C THR A 18 13.55 -0.90 5.19
N ILE A 19 13.31 -0.76 3.88
CA ILE A 19 14.04 -1.47 2.81
C ILE A 19 14.38 -0.44 1.73
N ASN A 20 15.66 -0.25 1.41
CA ASN A 20 16.11 0.75 0.44
C ASN A 20 15.52 2.17 0.68
N GLY A 21 15.41 2.59 1.94
CA GLY A 21 14.82 3.89 2.32
C GLY A 21 13.28 3.96 2.22
N LYS A 22 12.60 2.88 1.83
CA LYS A 22 11.15 2.78 1.74
C LYS A 22 10.57 2.11 2.97
N VAL A 23 9.39 2.56 3.39
CA VAL A 23 8.77 2.15 4.66
C VAL A 23 7.56 1.26 4.42
N TYR A 24 7.45 0.20 5.20
CA TYR A 24 6.23 -0.58 5.43
C TYR A 24 5.88 -0.49 6.90
N ILE A 25 4.62 -0.31 7.24
CA ILE A 25 4.10 -0.32 8.61
C ILE A 25 3.01 -1.36 8.66
N ALA A 26 2.99 -2.16 9.72
CA ALA A 26 1.93 -3.13 9.93
C ALA A 26 1.73 -3.42 11.41
N LYS A 27 0.55 -3.92 11.76
CA LYS A 27 0.21 -4.40 13.09
C LYS A 27 0.15 -5.92 13.21
N THR A 28 0.15 -6.39 14.45
CA THR A 28 -0.29 -7.74 14.82
C THR A 28 -0.93 -7.72 16.20
N ASN A 29 -2.11 -8.32 16.30
CA ASN A 29 -2.75 -8.65 17.58
C ASN A 29 -2.74 -10.16 17.85
N ALA A 30 -2.02 -10.95 17.04
CA ALA A 30 -2.00 -12.40 17.19
C ALA A 30 -1.35 -12.82 18.51
N LYS A 31 -1.86 -13.90 19.14
CA LYS A 31 -1.26 -14.47 20.37
C LYS A 31 0.23 -14.81 20.20
N SER A 32 0.60 -15.25 18.99
CA SER A 32 1.97 -15.56 18.58
C SER A 32 2.84 -14.34 18.23
N GLY A 33 2.29 -13.13 18.38
CA GLY A 33 2.99 -11.84 18.30
C GLY A 33 3.70 -11.54 16.98
N PHE A 34 4.63 -10.59 17.03
CA PHE A 34 5.45 -10.18 15.89
C PHE A 34 6.19 -11.33 15.20
N SER A 35 6.65 -12.34 15.95
CA SER A 35 7.44 -13.45 15.38
C SER A 35 6.66 -14.20 14.30
N SER A 36 5.38 -14.47 14.55
CA SER A 36 4.52 -15.15 13.57
C SER A 36 4.27 -14.29 12.33
N ARG A 37 3.95 -13.01 12.51
CA ARG A 37 3.69 -12.06 11.43
C ARG A 37 4.93 -11.89 10.53
N PHE A 38 6.11 -11.79 11.12
CA PHE A 38 7.37 -11.72 10.36
C PHE A 38 7.64 -12.99 9.59
N THR A 39 7.39 -14.16 10.20
CA THR A 39 7.57 -15.44 9.52
C THR A 39 6.67 -15.56 8.29
N SER A 40 5.39 -15.18 8.41
CA SER A 40 4.45 -15.17 7.29
C SER A 40 4.91 -14.24 6.15
N HIS A 41 5.32 -13.01 6.48
CA HIS A 41 5.84 -12.07 5.47
C HIS A 41 7.14 -12.57 4.83
N PHE A 42 8.08 -13.11 5.63
CA PHE A 42 9.35 -13.65 5.11
C PHE A 42 9.14 -14.85 4.19
N THR A 43 8.19 -15.74 4.52
CA THR A 43 7.81 -16.85 3.64
C THR A 43 7.27 -16.33 2.30
N ALA A 44 6.38 -15.35 2.33
CA ALA A 44 5.85 -14.74 1.12
C ALA A 44 6.94 -14.08 0.27
N ILE A 45 7.79 -13.23 0.87
CA ILE A 45 8.91 -12.58 0.15
C ILE A 45 9.82 -13.63 -0.50
N LYS A 46 10.18 -14.69 0.24
CA LYS A 46 11.01 -15.78 -0.27
C LYS A 46 10.38 -16.46 -1.49
N GLN A 47 9.07 -16.73 -1.46
CA GLN A 47 8.36 -17.32 -2.59
C GLN A 47 8.42 -16.43 -3.83
N TYR A 48 8.18 -15.12 -3.70
CA TYR A 48 8.28 -14.21 -4.84
C TYR A 48 9.71 -14.15 -5.41
N LEU A 49 10.73 -14.09 -4.55
CA LEU A 49 12.12 -14.13 -5.00
C LEU A 49 12.45 -15.44 -5.73
N GLN A 50 11.95 -16.58 -5.25
CA GLN A 50 12.12 -17.87 -5.91
C GLN A 50 11.48 -17.90 -7.29
N GLU A 51 10.29 -17.30 -7.45
CA GLU A 51 9.65 -17.19 -8.76
C GLU A 51 10.43 -16.30 -9.73
N VAL A 52 10.94 -15.16 -9.26
CA VAL A 52 11.76 -14.25 -10.07
C VAL A 52 13.09 -14.90 -10.45
N ALA A 53 13.63 -15.76 -9.60
CA ALA A 53 14.87 -16.50 -9.85
C ALA A 53 14.73 -17.63 -10.90
N LYS A 54 13.50 -18.00 -11.32
CA LYS A 54 13.28 -19.03 -12.35
C LYS A 54 13.68 -18.50 -13.73
N LYS A 55 14.43 -19.32 -14.49
CA LYS A 55 14.97 -18.97 -15.82
C LYS A 55 13.96 -18.47 -16.86
N ARG A 56 12.67 -18.76 -16.71
CA ARG A 56 11.60 -18.39 -17.66
C ARG A 56 10.81 -17.15 -17.25
N ASN A 57 11.09 -16.60 -16.09
CA ASN A 57 10.36 -15.48 -15.53
C ASN A 57 11.26 -14.24 -15.54
N ASP A 58 10.76 -13.13 -16.06
CA ASP A 58 11.25 -11.82 -15.63
C ASP A 58 10.35 -11.30 -14.51
N PHE A 59 10.83 -10.29 -13.76
CA PHE A 59 10.11 -9.75 -12.62
C PHE A 59 8.67 -9.30 -12.99
N ASN A 60 8.48 -8.75 -14.20
CA ASN A 60 7.19 -8.31 -14.70
C ASN A 60 6.25 -9.51 -14.98
N ALA A 61 6.77 -10.61 -15.51
CA ALA A 61 6.01 -11.82 -15.77
C ALA A 61 5.48 -12.47 -14.49
N VAL A 62 6.29 -12.52 -13.41
CA VAL A 62 5.85 -13.01 -12.09
C VAL A 62 4.75 -12.11 -11.55
N PHE A 63 4.92 -10.79 -11.68
CA PHE A 63 3.98 -9.81 -11.16
C PHE A 63 2.61 -9.85 -11.87
N LEU A 64 2.59 -9.89 -13.20
CA LEU A 64 1.36 -9.86 -13.99
C LEU A 64 0.57 -11.19 -13.94
N HIS A 65 1.15 -12.27 -13.40
CA HIS A 65 0.56 -13.60 -13.44
C HIS A 65 -0.72 -13.71 -12.56
N PRO A 66 -1.89 -14.08 -13.08
CA PRO A 66 -3.19 -14.05 -12.36
C PRO A 66 -3.23 -14.78 -11.01
N SER A 67 -2.43 -15.84 -10.82
CA SER A 67 -2.47 -16.73 -9.65
C SER A 67 -1.97 -16.17 -8.31
N TRP A 68 -1.46 -14.93 -8.27
CA TRP A 68 -0.97 -14.33 -7.04
C TRP A 68 -1.99 -13.30 -6.54
N SER A 69 -2.66 -13.55 -5.41
CA SER A 69 -3.73 -12.67 -4.89
C SER A 69 -3.20 -11.53 -4.01
N ASN A 70 -1.99 -11.66 -3.44
CA ASN A 70 -1.34 -10.68 -2.57
C ASN A 70 -0.18 -9.93 -3.26
N LYS A 71 -0.30 -9.73 -4.58
CA LYS A 71 0.79 -9.31 -5.49
C LYS A 71 1.55 -8.10 -5.03
N TYR A 72 0.85 -7.04 -4.68
CA TYR A 72 1.44 -5.72 -4.84
C TYR A 72 2.36 -5.35 -3.67
N LEU A 73 2.04 -5.69 -2.42
CA LEU A 73 2.96 -5.49 -1.27
C LEU A 73 4.29 -6.19 -1.50
N TYR A 74 4.26 -7.51 -1.75
CA TYR A 74 5.47 -8.30 -1.87
C TYR A 74 6.23 -8.00 -3.18
N THR A 75 5.54 -7.61 -4.24
CA THR A 75 6.19 -7.12 -5.46
C THR A 75 6.96 -5.84 -5.19
N LYS A 76 6.37 -4.86 -4.49
CA LYS A 76 7.12 -3.63 -4.14
C LYS A 76 8.35 -3.95 -3.29
N ILE A 77 8.19 -4.81 -2.27
CA ILE A 77 9.30 -5.24 -1.42
C ILE A 77 10.40 -5.93 -2.24
N VAL A 78 10.04 -6.90 -3.07
CA VAL A 78 11.01 -7.66 -3.89
C VAL A 78 11.69 -6.75 -4.92
N SER A 79 10.97 -5.79 -5.52
CA SER A 79 11.56 -4.79 -6.41
C SER A 79 12.63 -3.96 -5.71
N GLU A 80 12.32 -3.43 -4.52
CA GLU A 80 13.28 -2.63 -3.76
C GLU A 80 14.46 -3.46 -3.24
N LEU A 81 14.27 -4.72 -2.88
CA LEU A 81 15.35 -5.65 -2.58
C LEU A 81 16.27 -5.86 -3.80
N LEU A 82 15.69 -6.11 -4.97
CA LEU A 82 16.47 -6.34 -6.20
C LEU A 82 17.20 -5.10 -6.72
N LYS A 83 16.80 -3.89 -6.30
CA LYS A 83 17.58 -2.66 -6.53
C LYS A 83 18.84 -2.59 -5.67
N ILE A 84 18.83 -3.21 -4.48
CA ILE A 84 20.02 -3.32 -3.63
C ILE A 84 20.96 -4.39 -4.17
N ASN A 85 20.44 -5.59 -4.49
CA ASN A 85 21.20 -6.64 -5.16
C ASN A 85 20.34 -7.33 -6.23
N PRO A 86 20.71 -7.23 -7.52
CA PRO A 86 19.90 -7.74 -8.63
C PRO A 86 19.89 -9.28 -8.76
N ASP A 87 20.75 -10.01 -8.04
CA ASP A 87 20.74 -11.47 -8.04
C ASP A 87 19.60 -12.01 -7.17
N ALA A 88 18.49 -12.36 -7.83
CA ALA A 88 17.33 -12.95 -7.18
C ALA A 88 17.66 -14.25 -6.44
N LYS A 89 18.57 -15.10 -6.96
CA LYS A 89 18.94 -16.36 -6.29
C LYS A 89 19.68 -16.09 -5.00
N TYR A 90 20.62 -15.15 -5.02
CA TYR A 90 21.28 -14.69 -3.80
C TYR A 90 20.26 -14.11 -2.81
N MET A 91 19.33 -13.29 -3.29
CA MET A 91 18.32 -12.65 -2.44
C MET A 91 17.36 -13.65 -1.77
N VAL A 92 17.03 -14.79 -2.40
CA VAL A 92 16.17 -15.85 -1.81
C VAL A 92 16.62 -16.25 -0.40
N ASP A 93 17.94 -16.27 -0.15
CA ASP A 93 18.50 -16.71 1.13
C ASP A 93 18.97 -15.55 2.02
N ASN A 94 19.21 -14.36 1.47
CA ASN A 94 19.84 -13.24 2.18
C ASN A 94 18.95 -12.01 2.38
N PHE A 95 17.72 -11.98 1.83
CA PHE A 95 16.89 -10.76 1.83
C PHE A 95 16.64 -10.15 3.21
N LYS A 96 16.61 -10.98 4.28
CA LYS A 96 16.32 -10.53 5.65
C LYS A 96 17.35 -9.52 6.17
N ASP A 97 18.59 -9.61 5.70
CA ASP A 97 19.67 -8.70 6.12
C ASP A 97 19.48 -7.27 5.60
N TYR A 98 18.61 -7.10 4.61
CA TYR A 98 18.27 -5.83 3.96
C TYR A 98 16.98 -5.21 4.49
N ILE A 99 16.38 -5.79 5.53
CA ILE A 99 15.17 -5.28 6.18
C ILE A 99 15.54 -4.75 7.56
N ASP A 100 15.52 -3.42 7.74
CA ASP A 100 15.59 -2.83 9.08
C ASP A 100 14.21 -2.88 9.72
N ILE A 101 14.11 -3.48 10.91
CA ILE A 101 12.85 -3.65 11.64
C ILE A 101 12.89 -2.78 12.89
N GLN A 102 11.82 -2.03 13.12
CA GLN A 102 11.63 -1.23 14.32
C GLN A 102 10.25 -1.54 14.90
N ILE A 103 10.17 -1.75 16.22
CA ILE A 103 8.89 -1.84 16.93
C ILE A 103 8.50 -0.42 17.31
N LEU A 104 7.31 -0.01 16.89
CA LEU A 104 6.79 1.35 17.10
C LEU A 104 5.92 1.42 18.35
N GLU A 105 5.09 0.40 18.54
CA GLU A 105 4.20 0.24 19.70
C GLU A 105 4.24 -1.23 20.11
N SER A 106 4.29 -1.54 21.41
CA SER A 106 4.25 -2.93 21.87
C SER A 106 3.57 -3.15 23.21
N SER A 107 2.86 -4.28 23.31
CA SER A 107 2.26 -4.78 24.54
C SER A 107 2.35 -6.31 24.63
N GLU A 108 2.41 -6.83 25.85
CA GLU A 108 2.24 -8.26 26.12
C GLU A 108 0.76 -8.68 25.97
N GLU A 109 -0.15 -7.76 26.27
CA GLU A 109 -1.60 -7.95 26.22
C GLU A 109 -2.15 -7.78 24.80
N LEU A 110 -3.36 -8.30 24.59
CA LEU A 110 -4.09 -8.02 23.36
C LEU A 110 -4.57 -6.57 23.40
N TYR A 111 -4.35 -5.85 22.31
CA TYR A 111 -4.95 -4.54 22.13
C TYR A 111 -6.45 -4.68 21.86
N ASP A 112 -7.20 -3.64 22.18
CA ASP A 112 -8.45 -3.40 21.46
C ASP A 112 -8.14 -3.25 19.96
N GLU A 113 -8.89 -3.95 19.10
CA GLU A 113 -8.55 -4.03 17.67
C GLU A 113 -8.66 -2.67 16.97
N LYS A 114 -9.60 -1.81 17.42
CA LYS A 114 -9.78 -0.46 16.90
C LYS A 114 -8.66 0.45 17.35
N GLU A 115 -8.26 0.38 18.62
CA GLU A 115 -7.09 1.11 19.12
C GLU A 115 -5.82 0.74 18.34
N LEU A 116 -5.57 -0.55 18.14
CA LEU A 116 -4.40 -1.00 17.40
C LEU A 116 -4.43 -0.57 15.92
N GLN A 117 -5.62 -0.55 15.31
CA GLN A 117 -5.81 -0.01 13.96
C GLN A 117 -5.48 1.49 13.91
N ASP A 118 -5.93 2.27 14.89
CA ASP A 118 -5.69 3.71 14.96
C ASP A 118 -4.20 4.02 15.18
N LEU A 119 -3.50 3.20 15.97
CA LEU A 119 -2.04 3.30 16.13
C LEU A 119 -1.29 3.01 14.82
N GLU A 120 -1.64 1.93 14.12
CA GLU A 120 -1.06 1.59 12.81
C GLU A 120 -1.25 2.75 11.82
N LEU A 121 -2.46 3.28 11.75
CA LEU A 121 -2.84 4.41 10.91
C LEU A 121 -1.99 5.65 11.17
N LYS A 122 -1.91 6.06 12.44
CA LYS A 122 -1.08 7.20 12.87
C LYS A 122 0.33 7.10 12.29
N HIS A 123 0.94 5.93 12.34
CA HIS A 123 2.27 5.73 11.80
C HIS A 123 2.30 5.68 10.27
N ILE A 124 1.34 5.03 9.61
CA ILE A 124 1.24 5.02 8.14
C ILE A 124 1.20 6.45 7.59
N PHE A 125 0.39 7.31 8.20
CA PHE A 125 0.25 8.70 7.81
C PHE A 125 1.50 9.53 8.11
N ALA A 126 2.05 9.41 9.32
CA ALA A 126 3.26 10.13 9.72
C ALA A 126 4.45 9.84 8.78
N HIS A 127 4.54 8.61 8.27
CA HIS A 127 5.60 8.18 7.35
C HIS A 127 5.23 8.29 5.87
N LYS A 128 3.99 8.67 5.53
CA LYS A 128 3.47 8.73 4.16
C LYS A 128 3.74 7.47 3.34
N CYS A 129 3.77 6.30 4.01
CA CYS A 129 4.18 5.04 3.37
C CYS A 129 3.10 4.43 2.47
N TYR A 130 1.87 4.95 2.54
CA TYR A 130 0.81 4.68 1.57
C TYR A 130 1.10 5.30 0.19
N ILE A 131 1.75 6.47 0.16
CA ILE A 131 2.16 7.15 -1.09
C ILE A 131 3.54 6.69 -1.54
N TYR A 132 4.51 6.78 -0.63
CA TYR A 132 5.94 6.68 -0.96
C TYR A 132 6.60 5.42 -0.41
N GLY A 133 5.82 4.48 0.09
CA GLY A 133 6.30 3.25 0.71
C GLY A 133 5.58 2.00 0.21
N PHE A 134 5.64 0.96 1.03
CA PHE A 134 5.16 -0.36 0.71
C PHE A 134 3.70 -0.58 1.04
N ASN A 135 3.18 0.12 2.06
CA ASN A 135 1.77 0.06 2.41
C ASN A 135 0.96 0.26 1.14
N GLN A 136 0.12 -0.73 0.91
CA GLN A 136 -0.87 -0.66 -0.14
C GLN A 136 -1.93 0.31 0.36
N ASN A 137 -2.95 0.53 -0.45
CA ASN A 137 -4.17 1.18 0.02
C ASN A 137 -4.85 0.27 1.06
N GLU A 138 -4.24 0.12 2.24
CA GLU A 138 -5.00 -0.11 3.44
C GLU A 138 -6.05 0.98 3.50
N THR A 139 -5.92 2.17 2.89
CA THR A 139 -6.99 3.20 2.89
C THR A 139 -8.34 2.63 2.45
N SER A 140 -8.42 1.77 1.42
CA SER A 140 -9.70 1.10 1.07
C SER A 140 -10.14 0.04 2.10
N SER A 141 -9.22 -0.70 2.73
CA SER A 141 -9.54 -1.65 3.82
C SER A 141 -9.80 -0.95 5.17
N LEU A 142 -9.24 0.25 5.36
CA LEU A 142 -9.29 1.16 6.50
C LEU A 142 -10.59 1.94 6.50
N LEU A 143 -11.16 2.15 5.32
CA LEU A 143 -12.47 2.76 5.13
C LEU A 143 -13.59 1.71 5.11
N PHE A 144 -13.28 0.45 4.72
CA PHE A 144 -14.27 -0.60 4.52
C PHE A 144 -13.77 -1.94 5.04
N ASP A 145 -13.89 -2.14 6.35
CA ASP A 145 -14.00 -3.50 6.86
C ASP A 145 -15.32 -4.08 6.33
N ARG A 146 -15.22 -4.80 5.21
CA ARG A 146 -16.34 -5.41 4.46
C ARG A 146 -17.19 -6.35 5.32
N ASN A 147 -16.73 -6.70 6.52
CA ASN A 147 -17.44 -7.55 7.46
C ASN A 147 -18.33 -6.80 8.45
N ILE A 148 -18.19 -5.48 8.62
CA ILE A 148 -18.89 -4.77 9.71
C ILE A 148 -20.33 -4.36 9.33
N HIS A 149 -20.64 -4.02 8.06
CA HIS A 149 -21.91 -3.35 7.76
C HIS A 149 -22.64 -3.80 6.49
N ARG A 150 -23.01 -5.08 6.39
CA ARG A 150 -24.01 -5.48 5.37
C ARG A 150 -25.44 -5.07 5.73
N ASN A 151 -25.72 -4.70 6.99
CA ASN A 151 -27.09 -4.51 7.50
C ASN A 151 -27.29 -3.33 8.49
N THR A 152 -26.31 -2.42 8.68
CA THR A 152 -26.42 -1.35 9.68
C THR A 152 -25.87 -0.02 9.16
N GLU A 153 -26.51 1.07 9.57
CA GLU A 153 -26.07 2.44 9.28
C GLU A 153 -24.72 2.75 9.96
N TYR A 154 -23.83 3.47 9.28
CA TYR A 154 -22.56 3.93 9.86
C TYR A 154 -22.77 4.84 11.07
N THR A 155 -21.93 4.67 12.10
CA THR A 155 -21.86 5.57 13.26
C THR A 155 -21.21 6.91 12.88
N PRO A 156 -21.49 8.01 13.61
CA PRO A 156 -20.89 9.33 13.33
C PRO A 156 -19.36 9.31 13.20
N THR A 157 -18.65 8.57 14.06
CA THR A 157 -17.19 8.43 13.98
C THR A 157 -16.74 7.72 12.71
N GLU A 158 -17.50 6.75 12.20
CA GLU A 158 -17.19 6.09 10.93
C GLU A 158 -17.45 7.03 9.75
N LYS A 159 -18.50 7.85 9.82
CA LYS A 159 -18.77 8.91 8.83
C LYS A 159 -17.59 9.89 8.72
N GLU A 160 -17.08 10.37 9.85
CA GLU A 160 -15.92 11.28 9.90
C GLU A 160 -14.64 10.63 9.36
N ARG A 161 -14.37 9.36 9.72
CA ARG A 161 -13.21 8.61 9.22
C ARG A 161 -13.27 8.41 7.72
N LEU A 162 -14.45 8.10 7.21
CA LEU A 162 -14.69 7.94 5.78
C LEU A 162 -14.37 9.22 5.01
N GLN A 163 -14.91 10.35 5.45
CA GLN A 163 -14.67 11.65 4.82
C GLN A 163 -13.19 12.05 4.84
N ALA A 164 -12.51 11.81 5.97
CA ALA A 164 -11.08 12.05 6.07
C ALA A 164 -10.28 11.19 5.07
N GLY A 165 -10.65 9.93 4.89
CA GLY A 165 -10.02 9.03 3.92
C GLY A 165 -10.28 9.43 2.46
N ILE A 166 -11.51 9.83 2.12
CA ILE A 166 -11.85 10.36 0.79
C ILE A 166 -10.97 11.57 0.45
N LYS A 167 -10.86 12.52 1.39
CA LYS A 167 -10.01 13.71 1.22
C LYS A 167 -8.53 13.35 1.00
N GLN A 168 -8.00 12.42 1.78
CA GLN A 168 -6.60 11.99 1.64
C GLN A 168 -6.35 11.24 0.32
N PHE A 169 -7.34 10.48 -0.14
CA PHE A 169 -7.29 9.80 -1.43
C PHE A 169 -7.21 10.82 -2.57
N TYR A 170 -8.04 11.86 -2.53
CA TYR A 170 -8.01 12.99 -3.44
C TYR A 170 -6.63 13.68 -3.45
N GLU A 171 -6.10 14.02 -2.28
CA GLU A 171 -4.78 14.66 -2.14
C GLU A 171 -3.63 13.79 -2.70
N SER A 172 -3.74 12.47 -2.56
CA SER A 172 -2.77 11.51 -3.10
C SER A 172 -2.79 11.46 -4.62
N LEU A 173 -3.99 11.40 -5.22
CA LEU A 173 -4.15 11.44 -6.68
C LEU A 173 -3.58 12.75 -7.25
N GLN A 174 -3.88 13.87 -6.61
CA GLN A 174 -3.39 15.17 -7.04
C GLN A 174 -1.85 15.23 -6.98
N THR A 175 -1.24 14.68 -5.93
CA THR A 175 0.22 14.60 -5.81
C THR A 175 0.82 13.80 -6.96
N TYR A 176 0.25 12.63 -7.28
CA TYR A 176 0.70 11.79 -8.38
C TYR A 176 0.57 12.45 -9.75
N LEU A 177 -0.55 13.13 -10.00
CA LEU A 177 -0.74 13.93 -11.20
C LEU A 177 0.31 15.04 -11.33
N ASN A 178 0.53 15.79 -10.25
CA ASN A 178 1.50 16.89 -10.24
C ASN A 178 2.93 16.40 -10.49
N ASP A 179 3.31 15.24 -9.93
CA ASP A 179 4.63 14.65 -10.14
C ASP A 179 4.83 14.24 -11.62
N ILE A 180 3.81 13.65 -12.24
CA ILE A 180 3.84 13.29 -13.67
C ILE A 180 3.87 14.54 -14.55
N ASP A 181 3.01 15.52 -14.27
CA ASP A 181 2.90 16.78 -15.02
C ASP A 181 4.24 17.51 -14.99
N LYS A 182 4.85 17.66 -13.81
CA LYS A 182 6.16 18.27 -13.65
C LYS A 182 7.25 17.54 -14.43
N ALA A 183 7.26 16.20 -14.43
CA ALA A 183 8.25 15.41 -15.15
C ALA A 183 8.11 15.60 -16.67
N LEU A 184 6.87 15.64 -17.18
CA LEU A 184 6.57 15.92 -18.58
C LEU A 184 6.97 17.35 -18.98
N GLU A 185 6.62 18.35 -18.17
CA GLU A 185 6.94 19.76 -18.41
C GLU A 185 8.45 20.02 -18.41
N THR A 186 9.17 19.44 -17.45
CA THR A 186 10.62 19.63 -17.31
C THR A 186 11.42 18.72 -18.24
N ASN A 187 10.78 17.75 -18.89
CA ASN A 187 11.42 16.68 -19.64
C ASN A 187 12.47 15.90 -18.80
N ILE A 188 12.26 15.83 -17.48
CA ILE A 188 13.11 15.08 -16.56
C ILE A 188 12.34 13.87 -16.07
N ARG A 189 12.84 12.68 -16.41
CA ARG A 189 12.26 11.41 -15.99
C ARG A 189 12.26 11.30 -14.46
N LEU A 190 11.15 10.88 -13.89
CA LEU A 190 11.06 10.52 -12.48
C LEU A 190 12.08 9.42 -12.17
N ASN A 191 12.62 9.41 -10.94
CA ASN A 191 13.54 8.36 -10.58
C ASN A 191 12.83 6.98 -10.61
N PRO A 192 13.55 5.88 -10.93
CA PRO A 192 12.92 4.57 -11.13
C PRO A 192 12.10 4.03 -9.95
N SER A 193 12.42 4.44 -8.71
CA SER A 193 11.63 4.05 -7.53
C SER A 193 10.31 4.80 -7.45
N HIS A 194 10.32 6.10 -7.78
CA HIS A 194 9.11 6.90 -7.83
C HIS A 194 8.20 6.46 -8.99
N GLU A 195 8.75 6.22 -10.19
CA GLU A 195 7.98 5.68 -11.31
C GLU A 195 7.30 4.36 -10.96
N PHE A 196 8.05 3.46 -10.33
CA PHE A 196 7.53 2.19 -9.86
C PHE A 196 6.37 2.42 -8.88
N LEU A 197 6.57 3.25 -7.86
CA LEU A 197 5.50 3.54 -6.88
C LEU A 197 4.27 4.15 -7.53
N LEU A 198 4.41 5.11 -8.45
CA LEU A 198 3.28 5.69 -9.20
C LEU A 198 2.54 4.64 -10.03
N LYS A 199 3.27 3.78 -10.75
CA LYS A 199 2.68 2.68 -11.52
C LYS A 199 1.83 1.78 -10.62
N TYR A 200 2.38 1.32 -9.50
CA TYR A 200 1.72 0.29 -8.69
C TYR A 200 0.75 0.85 -7.65
N ASN A 201 0.99 2.03 -7.08
CA ASN A 201 0.03 2.70 -6.22
C ASN A 201 -1.08 3.36 -7.00
N GLY A 202 -0.79 4.03 -8.13
CA GLY A 202 -1.82 4.61 -8.99
C GLY A 202 -2.85 3.57 -9.44
N LEU A 203 -2.41 2.41 -9.93
CA LEU A 203 -3.31 1.31 -10.32
C LEU A 203 -4.12 0.74 -9.16
N ASN A 204 -3.54 0.66 -7.95
CA ASN A 204 -4.28 0.20 -6.77
C ASN A 204 -5.24 1.26 -6.24
N LEU A 205 -4.91 2.56 -6.35
CA LEU A 205 -5.85 3.64 -6.05
C LEU A 205 -7.02 3.58 -7.03
N ILE A 206 -6.75 3.47 -8.33
CA ILE A 206 -7.77 3.28 -9.38
C ILE A 206 -8.72 2.12 -9.00
N THR A 207 -8.16 0.95 -8.72
CA THR A 207 -8.96 -0.24 -8.40
C THR A 207 -9.73 -0.08 -7.08
N ALA A 208 -9.10 0.48 -6.05
CA ALA A 208 -9.75 0.77 -4.78
C ALA A 208 -10.96 1.70 -4.97
N PHE A 209 -10.80 2.77 -5.75
CA PHE A 209 -11.89 3.68 -6.06
C PHE A 209 -13.05 3.01 -6.81
N ASP A 210 -12.74 2.18 -7.81
CA ASP A 210 -13.76 1.43 -8.55
C ASP A 210 -14.52 0.45 -7.62
N GLU A 211 -13.85 -0.12 -6.61
CA GLU A 211 -14.45 -0.99 -5.59
C GLU A 211 -15.25 -0.21 -4.52
N LEU A 212 -14.84 1.01 -4.18
CA LEU A 212 -15.53 1.94 -3.27
C LEU A 212 -16.88 2.39 -3.84
N TYR A 213 -16.92 2.65 -5.15
CA TYR A 213 -18.10 3.20 -5.82
C TYR A 213 -19.29 2.24 -5.84
N PHE A 214 -19.04 0.94 -6.07
CA PHE A 214 -20.12 0.01 -6.37
C PHE A 214 -20.96 -0.37 -5.14
N PHE A 215 -20.45 -0.20 -3.93
CA PHE A 215 -21.11 -0.70 -2.73
C PHE A 215 -21.75 0.38 -1.86
N ASP A 216 -21.24 1.61 -1.85
CA ASP A 216 -21.61 2.56 -0.79
C ASP A 216 -22.55 3.69 -1.19
N LEU A 217 -22.72 3.98 -2.49
CA LEU A 217 -23.65 5.00 -2.97
C LEU A 217 -25.08 4.76 -2.48
N VAL A 218 -25.49 3.49 -2.40
CA VAL A 218 -26.80 3.06 -1.89
C VAL A 218 -26.97 3.38 -0.40
N PHE A 219 -25.89 3.46 0.38
CA PHE A 219 -25.95 3.74 1.83
C PHE A 219 -25.88 5.23 2.17
N TYR A 220 -25.26 6.05 1.31
CA TYR A 220 -25.08 7.48 1.56
C TYR A 220 -26.29 8.34 1.19
N GLU A 221 -27.25 7.83 0.40
CA GLU A 221 -28.43 8.60 -0.05
C GLU A 221 -29.23 9.22 1.11
N ASN A 222 -29.15 8.63 2.30
CA ASN A 222 -29.87 9.10 3.49
C ASN A 222 -29.06 10.08 4.36
N TRP A 223 -27.83 10.42 3.98
CA TRP A 223 -26.98 11.31 4.77
C TRP A 223 -27.23 12.79 4.41
N ALA A 224 -27.13 13.67 5.40
CA ALA A 224 -27.41 15.10 5.24
C ALA A 224 -26.45 15.81 4.26
N ASP A 225 -25.27 15.25 4.04
CA ASP A 225 -24.19 15.74 3.18
C ASP A 225 -24.00 14.89 1.91
N PHE A 226 -25.00 14.07 1.54
CA PHE A 226 -24.96 13.19 0.38
C PHE A 226 -24.49 13.88 -0.90
N GLU A 227 -25.02 15.06 -1.23
CA GLU A 227 -24.64 15.77 -2.45
C GLU A 227 -23.17 16.23 -2.43
N GLN A 228 -22.61 16.56 -1.27
CA GLN A 228 -21.17 16.86 -1.16
C GLN A 228 -20.34 15.60 -1.39
N ILE A 229 -20.69 14.49 -0.74
CA ILE A 229 -20.00 13.20 -0.90
C ILE A 229 -20.03 12.75 -2.37
N LYS A 230 -21.17 12.93 -3.03
CA LYS A 230 -21.36 12.64 -4.46
C LYS A 230 -20.52 13.55 -5.36
N ASN A 231 -20.36 14.83 -5.02
CA ASN A 231 -19.50 15.75 -5.76
C ASN A 231 -18.01 15.41 -5.57
N ASP A 232 -17.56 15.21 -4.32
CA ASP A 232 -16.18 14.78 -4.01
C ASP A 232 -15.85 13.48 -4.77
N HIS A 233 -16.83 12.57 -4.84
CA HIS A 233 -16.72 11.36 -5.63
C HIS A 233 -16.51 11.65 -7.13
N TRP A 234 -17.34 12.48 -7.75
CA TRP A 234 -17.19 12.83 -9.17
C TRP A 234 -15.83 13.47 -9.47
N GLU A 235 -15.34 14.33 -8.59
CA GLU A 235 -14.02 14.93 -8.72
C GLU A 235 -12.92 13.86 -8.66
N ILE A 236 -13.05 12.87 -7.76
CA ILE A 236 -12.11 11.75 -7.70
C ILE A 236 -12.17 10.89 -8.97
N VAL A 237 -13.36 10.61 -9.55
CA VAL A 237 -13.48 9.91 -10.85
C VAL A 237 -12.64 10.64 -11.91
N GLN A 238 -12.84 11.96 -12.02
CA GLN A 238 -12.16 12.78 -13.02
C GLN A 238 -10.65 12.79 -12.82
N LEU A 239 -10.18 12.92 -11.57
CA LEU A 239 -8.74 12.83 -11.27
C LEU A 239 -8.18 11.44 -11.56
N ASN A 240 -8.95 10.38 -11.32
CA ASN A 240 -8.55 9.01 -11.54
C ASN A 240 -8.36 8.72 -13.04
N ASP A 241 -9.31 9.16 -13.87
CA ASP A 241 -9.20 9.01 -15.32
C ASP A 241 -8.08 9.89 -15.89
N ARG A 242 -7.94 11.12 -15.40
CA ARG A 242 -6.81 11.97 -15.74
C ARG A 242 -5.48 11.31 -15.36
N LEU A 243 -5.38 10.65 -14.21
CA LEU A 243 -4.16 9.96 -13.80
C LEU A 243 -3.83 8.79 -14.74
N LYS A 244 -4.83 8.01 -15.18
CA LYS A 244 -4.64 6.94 -16.18
C LYS A 244 -4.07 7.50 -17.48
N GLU A 245 -4.66 8.58 -18.00
CA GLU A 245 -4.21 9.24 -19.22
C GLU A 245 -2.79 9.80 -19.08
N ARG A 246 -2.50 10.48 -17.97
CA ARG A 246 -1.18 11.09 -17.73
C ARG A 246 -0.09 10.06 -17.53
N ILE A 247 -0.39 8.91 -16.92
CA ILE A 247 0.53 7.77 -16.90
C ILE A 247 0.84 7.32 -18.35
N GLN A 248 -0.17 7.17 -19.21
CA GLN A 248 0.05 6.79 -20.60
C GLN A 248 0.87 7.83 -21.37
N ASP A 249 0.60 9.13 -21.19
CA ASP A 249 1.39 10.23 -21.75
C ASP A 249 2.85 10.15 -21.33
N TYR A 250 3.09 10.00 -20.04
CA TYR A 250 4.41 9.86 -19.44
C TYR A 250 5.22 8.73 -20.08
N ASN A 251 4.59 7.56 -20.24
CA ASN A 251 5.23 6.39 -20.80
C ASN A 251 5.60 6.58 -22.27
N ARG A 252 4.70 7.20 -23.04
CA ARG A 252 4.94 7.54 -24.44
C ARG A 252 6.09 8.54 -24.58
N HIS A 253 6.06 9.59 -23.76
CA HIS A 253 7.06 10.67 -23.78
C HIS A 253 8.47 10.16 -23.48
N PHE A 254 8.62 9.36 -22.43
CA PHE A 254 9.92 8.81 -22.01
C PHE A 254 10.28 7.46 -22.66
N LYS A 255 9.49 6.99 -23.63
CA LYS A 255 9.69 5.72 -24.36
C LYS A 255 9.94 4.55 -23.40
N ILE A 256 9.08 4.44 -22.39
CA ILE A 256 9.18 3.38 -21.39
C ILE A 256 8.56 2.11 -22.00
N ASP A 257 9.40 1.35 -22.71
CA ASP A 257 9.01 0.07 -23.30
C ASP A 257 8.87 -0.99 -22.19
N LYS A 258 7.75 -1.72 -22.24
CA LYS A 258 7.20 -2.62 -21.20
C LYS A 258 6.34 -1.89 -20.15
N PHE A 259 5.12 -1.59 -20.57
CA PHE A 259 3.99 -1.52 -19.66
C PHE A 259 3.48 -2.89 -19.28
#